data_AF-A0A531MIE2-F1
#
_entry.id   AF-A0A531MIE2-F1
#
_cell.length_a   1.000
_cell.length_b   1.000
_cell.length_c   1.000
_cell.angle_alpha   90.00
_cell.angle_beta   90.00
_cell.angle_gamma   90.00
#
_symmetry.space_group_name_H-M   'P 1'
#
loop_
_entity.id
_entity.type
_entity.pdbx_description
1 polymer ?
#
loop_
_entity_poly.entity_id
_entity_poly.type
_entity_poly.pdbx_seq_one_letter_code
_entity_poly.pdbx_strand_id
1 'polypeptide(L)'
;MRDISPAIFIGNLPGLCAVTEENGIISIGAGVTYTEAFSTLSKRIPALGPLFDRIGGEQVRNMGTIGGNVANGDTPPPLIALGARLTLRKGKKRRTIPLQDFFIAYGKQDRQPGEFVEAVHVPVPAKDVKFAVYKITKRRDEDITATLGAFCLALAKDGTVADIRIAYGGMAATPKRASAVEQALIGKIWSEATVEAAMAEYAKDFTPLTDMRATAEYRALAAKNLLLRFYVETTGTKAPFQVSRSEAA
;
A
#
# COMPACT_ATOMS: atom_id res chain seq x y z
N MET A 1 3.41 17.53 25.35
CA MET A 1 4.18 16.65 24.45
C MET A 1 4.84 15.56 25.30
N ARG A 2 4.97 14.33 24.79
CA ARG A 2 5.76 13.30 25.49
C ARG A 2 7.22 13.71 25.52
N ASP A 3 7.94 13.42 26.60
CA ASP A 3 9.40 13.46 26.57
C ASP A 3 9.91 12.37 25.63
N ILE A 4 10.78 12.76 24.70
CA ILE A 4 11.31 11.91 23.63
C ILE A 4 12.80 11.60 23.83
N SER A 5 13.37 11.99 24.95
CA SER A 5 14.79 11.78 25.23
C SER A 5 15.07 10.33 25.67
N PRO A 6 16.15 9.69 25.17
CA PRO A 6 17.10 10.21 24.18
C PRO A 6 16.58 10.12 22.73
N ALA A 7 16.95 11.10 21.90
CA ALA A 7 16.64 11.11 20.46
C ALA A 7 17.88 10.72 19.63
N ILE A 8 17.68 9.92 18.58
CA ILE A 8 18.72 9.50 17.63
C ILE A 8 18.28 9.91 16.22
N PHE A 9 19.04 10.81 15.58
CA PHE A 9 18.79 11.26 14.22
C PHE A 9 19.54 10.38 13.21
N ILE A 10 18.81 9.79 12.26
CA ILE A 10 19.36 8.83 11.29
C ILE A 10 19.39 9.34 9.83
N GLY A 11 18.89 10.55 9.57
CA GLY A 11 18.69 11.06 8.21
C GLY A 11 19.97 11.21 7.37
N ASN A 12 21.13 11.35 8.01
CA ASN A 12 22.41 11.56 7.35
C ASN A 12 23.31 10.31 7.37
N LEU A 13 22.74 9.12 7.57
CA LEU A 13 23.49 7.86 7.52
C LEU A 13 23.50 7.32 6.09
N PRO A 14 24.61 7.43 5.31
CA PRO A 14 24.60 7.07 3.89
C PRO A 14 24.22 5.60 3.66
N GLY A 15 24.59 4.72 4.60
CA GLY A 15 24.23 3.31 4.56
C GLY A 15 22.73 3.01 4.69
N LEU A 16 21.89 3.99 5.01
CA LEU A 16 20.43 3.89 5.05
C LEU A 16 19.73 4.67 3.93
N CYS A 17 20.48 5.37 3.07
CA CYS A 17 19.95 6.28 2.04
C CYS A 17 20.31 5.79 0.63
N ALA A 18 20.13 4.49 0.37
CA ALA A 18 20.40 3.88 -0.92
C ALA A 18 19.11 3.31 -1.54
N VAL A 19 18.98 3.47 -2.86
CA VAL A 19 17.99 2.78 -3.68
C VAL A 19 18.74 1.93 -4.69
N THR A 20 18.52 0.62 -4.66
CA THR A 20 19.12 -0.32 -5.62
C THR A 20 18.04 -1.19 -6.24
N GLU A 21 18.33 -1.72 -7.42
CA GLU A 21 17.45 -2.68 -8.08
C GLU A 21 18.26 -3.89 -8.54
N GLU A 22 17.85 -5.09 -8.14
CA GLU A 22 18.48 -6.34 -8.53
C GLU A 22 17.41 -7.42 -8.69
N ASN A 23 17.49 -8.22 -9.76
CA ASN A 23 16.57 -9.34 -10.01
C ASN A 23 15.07 -8.97 -9.93
N GLY A 24 14.71 -7.77 -10.38
CA GLY A 24 13.33 -7.28 -10.32
C GLY A 24 12.85 -6.88 -8.92
N ILE A 25 13.76 -6.67 -7.97
CA ILE A 25 13.45 -6.21 -6.61
C ILE A 25 14.14 -4.87 -6.38
N ILE A 26 13.33 -3.85 -6.05
CA ILE A 26 13.82 -2.53 -5.66
C ILE A 26 14.04 -2.54 -4.15
N SER A 27 15.29 -2.38 -3.71
CA SER A 27 15.65 -2.25 -2.30
C SER A 27 15.81 -0.78 -1.94
N ILE A 28 15.10 -0.34 -0.90
CA ILE A 28 15.02 1.05 -0.47
C ILE A 28 15.49 1.11 0.98
N GLY A 29 16.57 1.81 1.25
CA GLY A 29 17.04 2.06 2.60
C GLY A 29 16.02 2.86 3.42
N ALA A 30 15.97 2.62 4.72
CA ALA A 30 14.98 3.23 5.62
C ALA A 30 15.07 4.76 5.73
N GLY A 31 16.24 5.34 5.41
CA GLY A 31 16.51 6.77 5.38
C GLY A 31 16.15 7.45 4.07
N VAL A 32 15.82 6.70 3.00
CA VAL A 32 15.43 7.27 1.72
C VAL A 32 14.10 8.00 1.84
N THR A 33 14.08 9.26 1.43
CA THR A 33 12.90 10.13 1.41
C THR A 33 11.93 9.74 0.29
N TYR A 34 10.67 10.18 0.39
CA TYR A 34 9.72 10.01 -0.71
C TYR A 34 10.21 10.64 -2.00
N THR A 35 10.81 11.84 -1.92
CA THR A 35 11.34 12.56 -3.08
C THR A 35 12.48 11.79 -3.75
N GLU A 36 13.42 11.25 -2.97
CA GLU A 36 14.53 10.44 -3.52
C GLU A 36 14.02 9.12 -4.15
N ALA A 37 13.04 8.47 -3.53
CA ALA A 37 12.49 7.21 -4.02
C ALA A 37 11.55 7.39 -5.24
N PHE A 38 11.00 8.59 -5.43
CA PHE A 38 9.89 8.84 -6.36
C PHE A 38 10.22 8.43 -7.79
N SER A 39 11.34 8.92 -8.34
CA SER A 39 11.70 8.70 -9.75
C SER A 39 11.86 7.20 -10.07
N THR A 40 12.49 6.44 -9.17
CA THR A 40 12.69 5.00 -9.34
C THR A 40 11.36 4.27 -9.21
N LEU A 41 10.60 4.51 -8.14
CA LEU A 41 9.37 3.77 -7.87
C LEU A 41 8.26 4.08 -8.87
N SER A 42 8.05 5.34 -9.23
CA SER A 42 7.04 5.73 -10.23
C SER A 42 7.40 5.22 -11.63
N LYS A 43 8.69 5.19 -12.00
CA LYS A 43 9.10 4.64 -13.30
C LYS A 43 8.91 3.13 -13.37
N ARG A 44 9.28 2.42 -12.31
CA ARG A 44 9.22 0.94 -12.28
C ARG A 44 7.84 0.40 -11.92
N ILE A 45 7.07 1.14 -11.13
CA ILE A 45 5.74 0.78 -10.65
C ILE A 45 4.82 2.02 -10.79
N PRO A 46 4.33 2.31 -12.01
CA PRO A 46 3.60 3.56 -12.31
C PRO A 46 2.43 3.88 -11.39
N ALA A 47 1.72 2.86 -10.89
CA ALA A 47 0.60 3.04 -9.98
C ALA A 47 0.99 3.67 -8.62
N LEU A 48 2.27 3.65 -8.24
CA LEU A 48 2.75 4.29 -7.01
C LEU A 48 2.95 5.80 -7.16
N GLY A 49 3.18 6.33 -8.37
CA GLY A 49 3.43 7.75 -8.61
C GLY A 49 2.29 8.64 -8.09
N PRO A 50 1.05 8.48 -8.61
CA PRO A 50 -0.09 9.28 -8.16
C PRO A 50 -0.43 9.12 -6.67
N LEU A 51 -0.07 7.98 -6.05
CA LEU A 51 -0.20 7.82 -4.61
C LEU A 51 0.81 8.69 -3.88
N PHE A 52 2.09 8.61 -4.26
CA PHE A 52 3.18 9.30 -3.59
C PHE A 52 3.07 10.81 -3.71
N ASP A 53 2.60 11.33 -4.85
CA ASP A 53 2.30 12.76 -5.02
C ASP A 53 1.25 13.27 -4.04
N ARG A 54 0.41 12.38 -3.49
CA ARG A 54 -0.65 12.69 -2.53
C ARG A 54 -0.24 12.44 -1.07
N ILE A 55 1.04 12.19 -0.78
CA ILE A 55 1.56 12.03 0.59
C ILE A 55 2.02 13.38 1.10
N GLY A 56 1.24 13.96 2.01
CA GLY A 56 1.51 15.31 2.54
C GLY A 56 1.71 16.34 1.43
N GLY A 57 2.36 17.45 1.77
CA GLY A 57 2.93 18.39 0.79
C GLY A 57 4.34 17.99 0.37
N GLU A 58 4.90 18.70 -0.61
CA GLU A 58 6.26 18.46 -1.10
C GLU A 58 7.31 18.58 0.03
N GLN A 59 7.11 19.51 0.95
CA GLN A 59 7.96 19.71 2.13
C GLN A 59 7.99 18.46 3.02
N VAL A 60 6.85 17.78 3.16
CA VAL A 60 6.76 16.52 3.91
C VAL A 60 7.47 15.41 3.16
N ARG A 61 7.36 15.35 1.82
CA ARG A 61 8.02 14.32 1.01
C ARG A 61 9.54 14.46 0.95
N ASN A 62 10.03 15.70 0.99
CA ASN A 62 11.46 16.01 1.02
C ASN A 62 12.16 15.57 2.33
N MET A 63 11.41 15.34 3.40
CA MET A 63 11.96 14.93 4.71
C MET A 63 11.45 13.57 5.19
N GLY A 64 10.25 13.16 4.77
CA GLY A 64 9.60 11.93 5.18
C GLY A 64 10.22 10.73 4.47
N THR A 65 10.66 9.74 5.25
CA THR A 65 11.32 8.55 4.70
C THR A 65 10.38 7.37 4.53
N ILE A 66 10.68 6.51 3.55
CA ILE A 66 9.94 5.26 3.32
C ILE A 66 10.00 4.36 4.57
N GLY A 67 11.18 4.24 5.20
CA GLY A 67 11.34 3.45 6.43
C GLY A 67 10.57 4.02 7.61
N GLY A 68 10.55 5.35 7.76
CA GLY A 68 9.73 6.04 8.77
C GLY A 68 8.24 5.85 8.54
N ASN A 69 7.80 5.82 7.27
CA ASN A 69 6.42 5.50 6.95
C ASN A 69 6.09 4.03 7.22
N VAL A 70 6.94 3.07 6.85
CA VAL A 70 6.67 1.66 7.22
C VAL A 70 6.59 1.49 8.74
N ALA A 71 7.39 2.25 9.50
CA ALA A 71 7.34 2.23 10.95
C ALA A 71 6.07 2.86 11.56
N ASN A 72 5.30 3.69 10.83
CA ASN A 72 4.24 4.51 11.44
C ASN A 72 3.03 4.92 10.57
N GLY A 73 3.15 4.94 9.25
CA GLY A 73 2.24 5.62 8.32
C GLY A 73 1.35 4.71 7.47
N ASP A 74 0.65 5.36 6.53
CA ASP A 74 -0.49 4.80 5.78
C ASP A 74 -0.14 4.11 4.45
N THR A 75 1.12 4.13 4.00
CA THR A 75 1.53 3.54 2.71
C THR A 75 1.95 2.07 2.71
N PRO A 76 1.86 1.27 3.80
CA PRO A 76 2.09 -0.17 3.72
C PRO A 76 1.19 -0.96 2.76
N PRO A 77 -0.13 -0.66 2.56
CA PRO A 77 -1.00 -1.52 1.75
C PRO A 77 -0.50 -1.80 0.31
N PRO A 78 -0.05 -0.83 -0.50
CA PRO A 78 0.49 -1.12 -1.82
C PRO A 78 1.76 -1.97 -1.78
N LEU A 79 2.61 -1.75 -0.79
CA LEU A 79 3.82 -2.55 -0.59
C LEU A 79 3.46 -3.99 -0.17
N ILE A 80 2.43 -4.16 0.67
CA ILE A 80 1.89 -5.47 1.05
C ILE A 80 1.32 -6.20 -0.17
N ALA A 81 0.51 -5.51 -1.00
CA ALA A 81 -0.07 -6.10 -2.22
C ALA A 81 1.02 -6.55 -3.22
N LEU A 82 2.10 -5.78 -3.35
CA LEU A 82 3.26 -6.16 -4.15
C LEU A 82 4.09 -7.31 -3.55
N GLY A 83 3.85 -7.66 -2.28
CA GLY A 83 4.60 -8.71 -1.57
C GLY A 83 5.97 -8.23 -1.11
N ALA A 84 6.06 -6.96 -0.73
CA ALA A 84 7.28 -6.39 -0.20
C ALA A 84 7.76 -7.11 1.07
N ARG A 85 9.07 -7.11 1.26
CA ARG A 85 9.73 -7.64 2.45
C ARG A 85 10.42 -6.52 3.21
N LEU A 86 10.47 -6.64 4.53
CA LEU A 86 11.08 -5.67 5.43
C LEU A 86 12.32 -6.29 6.08
N THR A 87 13.46 -5.62 5.97
CA THR A 87 14.67 -5.98 6.70
C THR A 87 14.78 -5.14 7.96
N LEU A 88 14.82 -5.83 9.09
CA LEU A 88 15.04 -5.28 10.43
C LEU A 88 16.45 -5.63 10.90
N ARG A 89 17.09 -4.70 11.62
CA ARG A 89 18.46 -4.87 12.11
C ARG A 89 18.58 -4.56 13.58
N LYS A 90 19.29 -5.44 14.30
CA LYS A 90 19.68 -5.29 15.72
C LYS A 90 21.17 -5.57 15.87
N GLY A 91 21.97 -4.51 15.96
CA GLY A 91 23.43 -4.62 15.96
C GLY A 91 23.95 -5.29 14.68
N LYS A 92 24.58 -6.47 14.82
CA LYS A 92 25.08 -7.27 13.69
C LYS A 92 24.03 -8.23 13.11
N LYS A 93 22.91 -8.47 13.80
CA LYS A 93 21.86 -9.40 13.38
C LYS A 93 20.88 -8.71 12.44
N ARG A 94 20.48 -9.40 11.38
CA ARG A 94 19.44 -8.98 10.45
C ARG A 94 18.38 -10.06 10.34
N ARG A 95 17.12 -9.65 10.21
CA ARG A 95 16.02 -10.53 9.82
C ARG A 95 15.19 -9.85 8.74
N THR A 96 14.73 -10.64 7.79
CA THR A 96 13.86 -10.17 6.71
C THR A 96 12.54 -10.92 6.77
N ILE A 97 11.44 -10.18 6.93
CA ILE A 97 10.09 -10.72 7.06
C ILE A 97 9.19 -10.19 5.94
N PRO A 98 8.09 -10.88 5.57
CA PRO A 98 7.03 -10.26 4.78
C PRO A 98 6.55 -8.97 5.45
N LEU A 99 6.31 -7.92 4.66
CA LEU A 99 5.96 -6.61 5.22
C LEU A 99 4.67 -6.66 6.05
N GLN A 100 3.69 -7.46 5.65
CA GLN A 100 2.43 -7.59 6.40
C GLN A 100 2.63 -8.14 7.82
N ASP A 101 3.65 -8.96 8.04
CA ASP A 101 3.91 -9.61 9.34
C ASP A 101 4.53 -8.62 10.34
N PHE A 102 4.99 -7.46 9.88
CA PHE A 102 5.51 -6.40 10.74
C PHE A 102 4.41 -5.75 11.58
N PHE A 103 3.15 -5.77 11.15
CA PHE A 103 2.04 -5.06 11.81
C PHE A 103 1.20 -6.02 12.67
N ILE A 104 1.47 -6.07 13.98
CA ILE A 104 0.80 -7.01 14.90
C ILE A 104 -0.55 -6.49 15.36
N ALA A 105 -0.60 -5.24 15.82
CA ALA A 105 -1.81 -4.59 16.32
C ALA A 105 -1.68 -3.07 16.19
N TYR A 106 -2.77 -2.33 16.46
CA TYR A 106 -2.73 -0.87 16.46
C TYR A 106 -1.63 -0.36 17.40
N GLY A 107 -0.69 0.41 16.86
CA GLY A 107 0.46 0.93 17.60
C GLY A 107 1.48 -0.12 18.06
N LYS A 108 1.40 -1.38 17.58
CA LYS A 108 2.34 -2.45 17.93
C LYS A 108 2.86 -3.17 16.68
N GLN A 109 4.17 -3.14 16.51
CA GLN A 109 4.88 -3.81 15.42
C GLN A 109 5.74 -4.97 15.92
N ASP A 110 6.10 -5.90 15.03
CA ASP A 110 7.14 -6.90 15.28
C ASP A 110 8.53 -6.24 15.24
N ARG A 111 8.81 -5.41 16.25
CA ARG A 111 10.09 -4.74 16.43
C ARG A 111 10.63 -5.01 17.82
N GLN A 112 11.77 -5.69 17.90
CA GLN A 112 12.41 -5.99 19.18
C GLN A 112 13.06 -4.73 19.78
N PRO A 113 13.26 -4.68 21.11
CA PRO A 113 14.09 -3.65 21.73
C PRO A 113 15.50 -3.61 21.09
N GLY A 114 15.93 -2.42 20.66
CA GLY A 114 17.20 -2.19 19.96
C GLY A 114 17.21 -2.56 18.48
N GLU A 115 16.06 -2.92 17.90
CA GLU A 115 15.90 -3.21 16.48
C GLU A 115 15.33 -2.01 15.72
N PHE A 116 15.77 -1.80 14.49
CA PHE A 116 15.28 -0.73 13.61
C PHE A 116 15.03 -1.24 12.19
N VAL A 117 14.21 -0.53 11.42
CA VAL A 117 14.00 -0.79 9.99
C VAL A 117 15.25 -0.38 9.23
N GLU A 118 15.88 -1.33 8.53
CA GLU A 118 17.07 -1.08 7.72
C GLU A 118 16.69 -0.81 6.26
N ALA A 119 15.82 -1.63 5.67
CA ALA A 119 15.40 -1.49 4.28
C ALA A 119 14.04 -2.14 3.99
N VAL A 120 13.39 -1.67 2.92
CA VAL A 120 12.18 -2.25 2.32
C VAL A 120 12.54 -2.79 0.94
N HIS A 121 12.11 -4.01 0.63
CA HIS A 121 12.39 -4.69 -0.64
C HIS A 121 11.08 -4.90 -1.38
N VAL A 122 10.91 -4.22 -2.51
CA VAL A 122 9.65 -4.17 -3.27
C VAL A 122 9.83 -4.90 -4.60
N PRO A 123 9.14 -6.04 -4.80
CA PRO A 123 9.10 -6.69 -6.10
C PRO A 123 8.46 -5.78 -7.15
N VAL A 124 9.08 -5.68 -8.32
CA VAL A 124 8.50 -5.06 -9.51
C VAL A 124 7.50 -6.05 -10.10
N PRO A 125 6.22 -5.69 -10.27
CA PRO A 125 5.24 -6.59 -10.85
C PRO A 125 5.61 -6.92 -12.30
N ALA A 126 5.37 -8.16 -12.72
CA ALA A 126 5.56 -8.57 -14.11
C ALA A 126 4.63 -7.78 -15.05
N LYS A 127 4.98 -7.70 -16.34
CA LYS A 127 4.28 -6.84 -17.30
C LYS A 127 2.81 -7.19 -17.49
N ASP A 128 2.44 -8.45 -17.31
CA ASP A 128 1.09 -8.99 -17.40
C ASP A 128 0.31 -8.95 -16.07
N VAL A 129 0.99 -8.63 -14.96
CA VAL A 129 0.35 -8.41 -13.66
C VAL A 129 -0.30 -7.03 -13.67
N LYS A 130 -1.57 -6.99 -13.27
CA LYS A 130 -2.34 -5.77 -13.15
C LYS A 130 -2.21 -5.25 -11.73
N PHE A 131 -1.72 -4.03 -11.57
CA PHE A 131 -1.51 -3.39 -10.27
C PHE A 131 -2.13 -2.01 -10.22
N ALA A 132 -2.93 -1.73 -9.18
CA ALA A 132 -3.54 -0.43 -8.96
C ALA A 132 -3.62 -0.08 -7.48
N VAL A 133 -3.61 1.22 -7.19
CA VAL A 133 -3.73 1.76 -5.84
C VAL A 133 -4.68 2.94 -5.84
N TYR A 134 -5.61 2.96 -4.90
CA TYR A 134 -6.60 4.02 -4.77
C TYR A 134 -6.64 4.55 -3.34
N LYS A 135 -6.32 5.84 -3.20
CA LYS A 135 -6.38 6.56 -1.93
C LYS A 135 -7.64 7.43 -1.88
N ILE A 136 -8.48 7.19 -0.88
CA ILE A 136 -9.73 7.93 -0.61
C ILE A 136 -9.53 8.88 0.57
N THR A 137 -9.85 10.14 0.33
CA THR A 137 -9.69 11.27 1.26
C THR A 137 -10.79 12.31 1.02
N LYS A 138 -11.05 13.21 1.97
CA LYS A 138 -12.04 14.30 1.79
C LYS A 138 -11.51 15.36 0.83
N ARG A 139 -10.25 15.76 1.01
CA ARG A 139 -9.49 16.62 0.11
C ARG A 139 -8.53 15.77 -0.71
N ARG A 140 -8.41 16.05 -2.02
CA ARG A 140 -7.59 15.23 -2.93
C ARG A 140 -6.13 15.17 -2.49
N ASP A 141 -5.56 16.33 -2.21
CA ASP A 141 -4.15 16.51 -1.89
C ASP A 141 -3.95 16.83 -0.41
N GLU A 142 -2.79 16.45 0.12
CA GLU A 142 -2.37 16.72 1.51
C GLU A 142 -3.41 16.32 2.57
N ASP A 143 -4.07 15.17 2.41
CA ASP A 143 -5.10 14.70 3.34
C ASP A 143 -4.80 13.30 3.86
N ILE A 144 -5.25 13.04 5.08
CA ILE A 144 -5.07 11.75 5.76
C ILE A 144 -6.12 10.77 5.24
N THR A 145 -5.64 9.58 4.93
CA THR A 145 -6.41 8.51 4.30
C THR A 145 -7.65 8.14 5.12
N ALA A 146 -8.82 8.18 4.48
CA ALA A 146 -10.00 7.48 4.99
C ALA A 146 -9.88 5.99 4.68
N THR A 147 -9.70 5.62 3.41
CA THR A 147 -9.39 4.24 3.03
C THR A 147 -8.40 4.22 1.88
N LEU A 148 -7.53 3.23 1.84
CA LEU A 148 -6.59 3.02 0.75
C LEU A 148 -6.60 1.55 0.37
N GLY A 149 -7.01 1.25 -0.86
CA GLY A 149 -7.00 -0.10 -1.41
C GLY A 149 -5.86 -0.26 -2.42
N ALA A 150 -5.15 -1.37 -2.35
CA ALA A 150 -4.15 -1.77 -3.33
C ALA A 150 -4.42 -3.20 -3.82
N PHE A 151 -4.32 -3.40 -5.13
CA PHE A 151 -4.72 -4.61 -5.83
C PHE A 151 -3.60 -5.06 -6.75
N CYS A 152 -3.19 -6.32 -6.64
CA CYS A 152 -2.19 -6.94 -7.49
C CYS A 152 -2.78 -8.25 -8.02
N LEU A 153 -3.01 -8.34 -9.32
CA LEU A 153 -3.74 -9.44 -9.97
C LEU A 153 -2.92 -10.07 -11.09
N ALA A 154 -2.80 -11.39 -11.04
CA ALA A 154 -2.32 -12.21 -12.14
C ALA A 154 -3.49 -13.04 -12.70
N LEU A 155 -3.66 -13.02 -14.02
CA LEU A 155 -4.65 -13.85 -14.72
C LEU A 155 -3.95 -15.01 -15.43
N ALA A 156 -4.59 -16.17 -15.41
CA ALA A 156 -4.25 -17.27 -16.29
C ALA A 156 -4.71 -16.96 -17.73
N LYS A 157 -4.23 -17.75 -18.70
CA LYS A 157 -4.52 -17.54 -20.13
C LYS A 157 -6.01 -17.64 -20.49
N ASP A 158 -6.78 -18.36 -19.68
CA ASP A 158 -8.23 -18.55 -19.82
C ASP A 158 -9.05 -17.42 -19.14
N GLY A 159 -8.39 -16.40 -18.57
CA GLY A 159 -9.04 -15.31 -17.86
C GLY A 159 -9.40 -15.62 -16.41
N THR A 160 -8.98 -16.77 -15.88
CA THR A 160 -9.14 -17.13 -14.47
C THR A 160 -8.16 -16.35 -13.59
N VAL A 161 -8.57 -15.97 -12.38
CA VAL A 161 -7.70 -15.36 -11.37
C VAL A 161 -6.69 -16.40 -10.87
N ALA A 162 -5.43 -16.26 -11.30
CA ALA A 162 -4.34 -17.17 -10.91
C ALA A 162 -3.74 -16.80 -9.54
N ASP A 163 -3.52 -15.50 -9.30
CA ASP A 163 -3.15 -14.95 -8.00
C ASP A 163 -3.79 -13.57 -7.84
N ILE A 164 -4.17 -13.22 -6.62
CA ILE A 164 -4.61 -11.87 -6.30
C ILE A 164 -4.23 -11.51 -4.87
N ARG A 165 -3.67 -10.31 -4.70
CA ARG A 165 -3.38 -9.70 -3.41
C ARG A 165 -4.08 -8.37 -3.29
N ILE A 166 -4.91 -8.24 -2.27
CA ILE A 166 -5.74 -7.10 -1.98
C ILE A 166 -5.41 -6.64 -0.57
N ALA A 167 -4.86 -5.44 -0.43
CA ALA A 167 -4.48 -4.89 0.87
C ALA A 167 -5.16 -3.55 1.12
N TYR A 168 -5.58 -3.32 2.35
CA TYR A 168 -6.23 -2.09 2.76
C TYR A 168 -5.55 -1.40 3.93
N GLY A 169 -5.54 -0.07 3.88
CA GLY A 169 -5.30 0.84 5.00
C GLY A 169 -6.59 1.57 5.40
N GLY A 170 -6.72 1.92 6.68
CA GLY A 170 -7.92 2.62 7.20
C GLY A 170 -9.18 1.74 7.35
N MET A 171 -9.04 0.42 7.15
CA MET A 171 -10.13 -0.55 7.26
C MET A 171 -10.06 -1.43 8.52
N ALA A 172 -8.91 -1.44 9.19
CA ALA A 172 -8.65 -2.22 10.40
C ALA A 172 -7.59 -1.51 11.27
N ALA A 173 -7.30 -2.11 12.43
CA ALA A 173 -6.30 -1.67 13.39
C ALA A 173 -4.87 -1.61 12.79
N THR A 174 -4.60 -2.44 11.79
CA THR A 174 -3.33 -2.52 11.04
C THR A 174 -3.63 -2.59 9.53
N PRO A 175 -2.68 -2.18 8.68
CA PRO A 175 -2.78 -2.48 7.26
C PRO A 175 -2.71 -3.98 7.05
N LYS A 176 -3.71 -4.56 6.38
CA LYS A 176 -3.78 -6.01 6.17
C LYS A 176 -4.46 -6.39 4.87
N ARG A 177 -4.31 -7.66 4.50
CA ARG A 177 -4.94 -8.26 3.33
C ARG A 177 -6.42 -8.57 3.55
N ALA A 178 -7.19 -8.57 2.46
CA ALA A 178 -8.59 -8.99 2.39
C ALA A 178 -8.64 -10.48 2.02
N SER A 179 -8.20 -11.36 2.93
CA SER A 179 -7.96 -12.76 2.60
C SER A 179 -9.22 -13.54 2.25
N ALA A 180 -10.38 -13.24 2.86
CA ALA A 180 -11.64 -13.87 2.47
C ALA A 180 -12.06 -13.43 1.06
N VAL A 181 -11.88 -12.15 0.72
CA VAL A 181 -12.16 -11.62 -0.62
C VAL A 181 -11.22 -12.24 -1.66
N GLU A 182 -9.92 -12.34 -1.36
CA GLU A 182 -8.93 -12.97 -2.24
C GLU A 182 -9.30 -14.44 -2.52
N GLN A 183 -9.63 -15.22 -1.49
CA GLN A 183 -10.05 -16.62 -1.62
C GLN A 183 -11.33 -16.77 -2.46
N ALA A 184 -12.24 -15.81 -2.37
CA ALA A 184 -13.46 -15.83 -3.17
C ALA A 184 -13.23 -15.52 -4.65
N LEU A 185 -12.06 -14.99 -5.03
CA LEU A 185 -11.69 -14.64 -6.41
C LEU A 185 -10.78 -15.68 -7.05
N ILE A 186 -9.81 -16.22 -6.30
CA ILE A 186 -8.82 -17.19 -6.82
C ILE A 186 -9.52 -18.39 -7.45
N GLY A 187 -9.05 -18.78 -8.64
CA GLY A 187 -9.59 -19.93 -9.38
C GLY A 187 -10.93 -19.67 -10.09
N LYS A 188 -11.46 -18.44 -10.04
CA LYS A 188 -12.67 -18.05 -10.78
C LYS A 188 -12.35 -17.13 -11.97
N ILE A 189 -13.25 -17.10 -12.95
CA ILE A 189 -13.16 -16.18 -14.10
C ILE A 189 -13.24 -14.73 -13.60
N TRP A 190 -12.29 -13.90 -14.04
CA TRP A 190 -12.29 -12.46 -13.75
C TRP A 190 -13.43 -11.76 -14.49
N SER A 191 -14.60 -11.72 -13.84
CA SER A 191 -15.87 -11.24 -14.36
C SER A 191 -16.60 -10.39 -13.32
N GLU A 192 -17.51 -9.54 -13.77
CA GLU A 192 -18.30 -8.65 -12.91
C GLU A 192 -19.08 -9.43 -11.86
N ALA A 193 -19.80 -10.48 -12.28
CA ALA A 193 -20.54 -11.36 -11.36
C ALA A 193 -19.63 -12.01 -10.29
N THR A 194 -18.41 -12.39 -10.65
CA THR A 194 -17.43 -12.95 -9.69
C THR A 194 -16.96 -11.90 -8.70
N VAL A 195 -16.72 -10.67 -9.17
CA VAL A 195 -16.30 -9.53 -8.35
C VAL A 195 -17.41 -9.10 -7.40
N GLU A 196 -18.64 -8.98 -7.87
CA GLU A 196 -19.81 -8.66 -7.05
C GLU A 196 -20.04 -9.72 -5.96
N ALA A 197 -19.90 -11.00 -6.28
CA ALA A 197 -19.98 -12.07 -5.30
C ALA A 197 -18.88 -11.95 -4.23
N ALA A 198 -17.63 -11.66 -4.64
CA ALA A 198 -16.52 -11.46 -3.70
C ALA A 198 -16.66 -10.21 -2.83
N MET A 199 -17.40 -9.18 -3.28
CA MET A 199 -17.66 -7.98 -2.48
C MET A 199 -18.45 -8.28 -1.18
N ALA A 200 -19.19 -9.39 -1.11
CA ALA A 200 -19.88 -9.84 0.10
C ALA A 200 -18.91 -10.29 1.22
N GLU A 201 -17.69 -10.70 0.85
CA GLU A 201 -16.71 -11.29 1.77
C GLU A 201 -15.94 -10.25 2.59
N TYR A 202 -16.00 -8.97 2.21
CA TYR A 202 -15.32 -7.88 2.92
C TYR A 202 -15.68 -7.81 4.40
N ALA A 203 -16.91 -8.17 4.78
CA ALA A 203 -17.35 -8.15 6.17
C ALA A 203 -16.66 -9.21 7.05
N LYS A 204 -16.09 -10.26 6.45
CA LYS A 204 -15.27 -11.25 7.16
C LYS A 204 -13.85 -10.74 7.41
N ASP A 205 -13.37 -9.87 6.52
CA ASP A 205 -12.03 -9.30 6.61
C ASP A 205 -11.98 -8.01 7.45
N PHE A 206 -13.00 -7.15 7.39
CA PHE A 206 -12.92 -5.80 7.97
C PHE A 206 -14.18 -5.38 8.73
N THR A 207 -13.94 -4.72 9.87
CA THR A 207 -14.94 -4.00 10.66
C THR A 207 -14.40 -2.58 10.91
N PRO A 208 -14.52 -1.66 9.94
CA PRO A 208 -13.94 -0.33 10.04
C PRO A 208 -14.59 0.50 11.14
N LEU A 209 -13.85 1.49 11.66
CA LEU A 209 -14.34 2.44 12.66
C LEU A 209 -14.91 3.70 12.01
N THR A 210 -15.83 4.36 12.72
CA THR A 210 -16.29 5.72 12.41
C THR A 210 -15.37 6.72 13.10
N ASP A 211 -14.92 7.74 12.35
CA ASP A 211 -14.19 8.89 12.88
C ASP A 211 -14.54 10.18 12.11
N MET A 212 -13.85 11.28 12.45
CA MET A 212 -13.98 12.57 11.77
C MET A 212 -13.65 12.55 10.26
N ARG A 213 -12.98 11.51 9.75
CA ARG A 213 -12.61 11.38 8.33
C ARG A 213 -13.68 10.66 7.53
N ALA A 214 -14.25 9.60 8.08
CA ALA A 214 -15.32 8.84 7.43
C ALA A 214 -16.02 7.92 8.42
N THR A 215 -17.29 7.63 8.15
CA THR A 215 -18.04 6.60 8.87
C THR A 215 -17.60 5.19 8.45
N ALA A 216 -17.86 4.22 9.31
CA ALA A 216 -17.62 2.81 9.04
C ALA A 216 -18.34 2.34 7.77
N GLU A 217 -19.59 2.78 7.57
CA GLU A 217 -20.41 2.46 6.40
C GLU A 217 -19.79 3.00 5.12
N TYR A 218 -19.31 4.25 5.13
CA TYR A 218 -18.63 4.85 3.98
C TYR A 218 -17.32 4.10 3.66
N ARG A 219 -16.53 3.75 4.67
CA ARG A 219 -15.28 2.99 4.50
C ARG A 219 -15.55 1.62 3.88
N ALA A 220 -16.55 0.90 4.39
CA ALA A 220 -16.96 -0.41 3.87
C ALA A 220 -17.47 -0.33 2.42
N LEU A 221 -18.32 0.66 2.12
CA LEU A 221 -18.83 0.88 0.76
C LEU A 221 -17.70 1.25 -0.21
N ALA A 222 -16.82 2.16 0.19
CA ALA A 222 -15.68 2.57 -0.62
C ALA A 222 -14.75 1.39 -0.91
N ALA A 223 -14.42 0.56 0.10
CA ALA A 223 -13.57 -0.60 -0.11
C ALA A 223 -14.13 -1.55 -1.18
N LYS A 224 -15.42 -1.89 -1.11
CA LYS A 224 -16.09 -2.74 -2.11
C LYS A 224 -16.07 -2.11 -3.50
N ASN A 225 -16.39 -0.83 -3.61
CA ASN A 225 -16.40 -0.10 -4.88
C ASN A 225 -15.00 0.06 -5.50
N LEU A 226 -13.95 0.08 -4.69
CA LEU A 226 -12.57 0.08 -5.20
C LEU A 226 -12.21 -1.24 -5.90
N LEU A 227 -12.74 -2.38 -5.44
CA LEU A 227 -12.57 -3.66 -6.14
C LEU A 227 -13.32 -3.66 -7.48
N LEU A 228 -14.56 -3.17 -7.50
CA LEU A 228 -15.34 -3.04 -8.73
C LEU A 228 -14.64 -2.10 -9.72
N ARG A 229 -14.13 -0.96 -9.24
CA ARG A 229 -13.32 -0.04 -10.03
C ARG A 229 -12.09 -0.73 -10.62
N PHE A 230 -11.37 -1.52 -9.82
CA PHE A 230 -10.20 -2.27 -10.29
C PHE A 230 -10.56 -3.27 -11.39
N TYR A 231 -11.66 -4.00 -11.23
CA TYR A 231 -12.18 -4.89 -12.27
C TYR A 231 -12.43 -4.13 -13.58
N VAL A 232 -13.20 -3.05 -13.49
CA VAL A 232 -13.57 -2.20 -14.62
C VAL A 232 -12.34 -1.61 -15.34
N GLU A 233 -11.36 -1.09 -14.61
CA GLU A 233 -10.11 -0.55 -15.18
C GLU A 233 -9.25 -1.63 -15.83
N THR A 234 -9.39 -2.89 -15.41
CA THR A 234 -8.56 -4.00 -15.90
C THR A 234 -9.18 -4.83 -17.01
N THR A 235 -10.50 -4.82 -17.17
CA THR A 235 -11.20 -5.49 -18.29
C THR A 235 -11.52 -4.55 -19.44
N GLY A 236 -11.35 -3.24 -19.23
CA GLY A 236 -11.60 -2.22 -20.23
C GLY A 236 -13.10 -1.90 -20.34
N THR A 237 -13.41 -0.60 -20.36
CA THR A 237 -14.69 -0.10 -20.86
C THR A 237 -14.41 1.05 -21.81
N LYS A 238 -15.40 1.41 -22.62
CA LYS A 238 -15.29 2.45 -23.65
C LYS A 238 -15.36 3.90 -23.10
N ALA A 239 -15.61 4.10 -21.81
CA ALA A 239 -15.82 5.43 -21.21
C ALA A 239 -14.70 5.80 -20.20
N PRO A 240 -14.38 7.09 -20.01
CA PRO A 240 -13.38 7.54 -19.04
C PRO A 240 -13.80 7.24 -17.59
N PHE A 241 -12.89 6.64 -16.81
CA PHE A 241 -13.13 6.20 -15.42
C PHE A 241 -12.80 7.22 -14.34
N GLN A 242 -12.10 8.29 -14.71
CA GLN A 242 -11.85 9.43 -13.83
C GLN A 242 -12.58 10.63 -14.41
N VAL A 243 -13.46 11.21 -13.62
CA VAL A 243 -13.98 12.55 -13.90
C VAL A 243 -12.81 13.50 -13.73
N SER A 244 -12.26 14.00 -14.84
CA SER A 244 -11.31 15.11 -14.78
C SER A 244 -12.07 16.34 -14.31
N ARG A 245 -11.64 16.94 -13.20
CA ARG A 245 -12.23 18.23 -12.76
C ARG A 245 -11.94 19.37 -13.75
N SER A 246 -10.99 19.20 -14.68
CA SER A 246 -10.64 20.23 -15.66
C SER A 246 -11.68 20.44 -16.76
N GLU A 247 -12.73 19.61 -16.84
CA GLU A 247 -13.85 19.80 -17.78
C GLU A 247 -15.08 20.41 -17.10
N ALA A 248 -15.02 20.72 -15.80
CA ALA A 248 -16.13 21.23 -15.01
C ALA A 248 -15.86 22.61 -14.37
N ALA A 249 -14.93 23.39 -14.93
CA ALA A 249 -14.65 24.78 -14.53
C ALA A 249 -14.69 25.70 -15.74
#